data_AF-A0A248TQ22-F1
#
_entry.id   AF-A0A248TQ22-F1
#
_cell.length_a   1.000
_cell.length_b   1.000
_cell.length_c   1.000
_cell.angle_alpha   90.00
_cell.angle_beta   90.00
_cell.angle_gamma   90.00
#
_symmetry.space_group_name_H-M   'P 1'
#
loop_
_entity.id
_entity.type
_entity.pdbx_description
1 polymer ?
#
loop_
_entity_poly.entity_id
_entity_poly.type
_entity_poly.pdbx_seq_one_letter_code
_entity_poly.pdbx_strand_id
1 'polypeptide(L)' 'MKRRFFYYISHDLIAKSLIYIVLDEQIIILILALCNLIWDKLEGERKDCTFVYLTHNVNFAVSRINAEIIIQQEGDI' A
#
# COMPACT_ATOMS: atom_id res chain seq x y z
N MET A 1 -14.86 -1.41 8.18
CA MET A 1 -13.40 -1.65 8.13
C MET A 1 -12.99 -2.72 7.11
N LYS A 2 -13.45 -3.98 7.20
CA LYS A 2 -13.08 -5.05 6.24
C LYS A 2 -13.40 -4.76 4.76
N ARG A 3 -14.47 -4.02 4.46
CA ARG A 3 -14.87 -3.67 3.07
C ARG A 3 -13.82 -2.85 2.31
N ARG A 4 -13.01 -2.04 2.99
CA ARG A 4 -11.99 -1.20 2.33
C ARG A 4 -10.85 -2.04 1.76
N PHE A 5 -10.42 -3.06 2.49
CA PHE A 5 -9.36 -3.97 2.05
C PHE A 5 -9.74 -4.72 0.76
N PHE A 6 -10.93 -5.32 0.72
CA PHE A 6 -11.42 -5.97 -0.50
C PHE A 6 -11.64 -4.99 -1.64
N TYR A 7 -12.04 -3.75 -1.36
CA TYR A 7 -12.19 -2.72 -2.37
C TYR A 7 -10.87 -2.39 -3.05
N TYR A 8 -9.78 -2.21 -2.29
CA TYR A 8 -8.46 -1.96 -2.87
C TYR A 8 -7.98 -3.12 -3.74
N ILE A 9 -8.02 -4.35 -3.24
CA ILE A 9 -7.61 -5.53 -4.04
C ILE A 9 -8.46 -5.64 -5.32
N SER A 10 -9.77 -5.44 -5.22
CA SER A 10 -10.66 -5.51 -6.39
C SER A 10 -10.36 -4.40 -7.40
N HIS A 11 -10.05 -3.19 -6.91
CA HIS A 11 -9.69 -2.05 -7.74
C HIS A 11 -8.37 -2.32 -8.48
N ASP A 12 -7.38 -2.87 -7.78
CA ASP A 12 -6.06 -3.17 -8.32
C ASP A 12 -6.12 -4.19 -9.46
N LEU A 13 -6.96 -5.23 -9.31
CA LEU A 13 -7.19 -6.23 -10.35
C LEU A 13 -7.81 -5.65 -11.63
N ILE A 14 -8.47 -4.48 -11.54
CA ILE A 14 -9.19 -3.85 -12.66
C ILE A 14 -8.41 -2.65 -13.24
N ALA A 15 -7.53 -2.01 -12.45
CA ALA A 15 -6.74 -0.86 -12.86
C ALA A 15 -5.74 -1.22 -13.98
N LYS A 16 -5.44 -0.28 -14.88
CA LYS A 16 -4.64 -0.55 -16.11
C LYS A 16 -3.21 0.01 -16.12
N SER A 17 -2.83 0.96 -15.26
CA SER A 17 -1.47 1.55 -15.33
C SER A 17 -0.99 2.26 -14.07
N LEU A 18 -1.88 2.64 -13.15
CA LEU A 18 -1.49 3.30 -11.91
C LEU A 18 -2.48 2.91 -10.81
N ILE A 19 -1.93 2.48 -9.68
CA ILE A 19 -2.68 2.01 -8.53
C ILE A 19 -2.31 2.88 -7.33
N TYR A 20 -3.32 3.54 -6.75
CA TYR A 20 -3.18 4.38 -5.57
C TYR A 20 -3.86 3.72 -4.37
N ILE A 21 -3.08 3.38 -3.35
CA ILE A 21 -3.53 2.64 -2.17
C ILE A 21 -3.30 3.47 -0.92
N VAL A 22 -4.36 3.70 -0.15
CA VAL A 22 -4.30 4.36 1.15
C VAL A 22 -4.35 3.30 2.24
N LEU A 23 -3.24 3.11 2.95
CA LEU A 23 -3.09 2.19 4.09
C LEU A 23 -3.16 3.00 5.39
N ASP A 24 -4.36 3.32 5.84
CA ASP A 24 -4.56 3.92 7.15
C ASP A 24 -4.68 2.85 8.25
N GLU A 25 -3.92 3.07 9.33
CA GLU A 25 -3.73 2.16 10.45
C GLU A 25 -5.07 1.90 11.11
N GLN A 26 -5.55 0.66 11.05
CA GLN A 26 -6.28 -0.04 12.11
C GLN A 26 -6.80 -1.35 11.52
N ILE A 27 -5.88 -2.25 11.16
CA ILE A 27 -6.16 -3.68 11.05
C ILE A 27 -5.04 -4.42 11.81
N ILE A 28 -5.43 -4.88 13.00
CA ILE A 28 -4.71 -5.70 13.99
C ILE A 28 -3.47 -6.42 13.42
N ILE A 29 -2.33 -6.13 14.06
CA ILE A 29 -0.95 -6.67 14.00
C ILE A 29 -0.75 -8.06 13.35
N LEU A 30 -1.70 -8.99 13.41
CA LEU A 30 -1.62 -10.31 12.76
C LEU A 30 -1.84 -10.27 11.23
N ILE A 31 -2.63 -9.32 10.73
CA ILE A 31 -2.88 -9.13 9.28
C ILE A 31 -1.76 -8.30 8.64
N LEU A 32 -0.99 -7.51 9.39
CA LEU A 32 0.10 -6.69 8.84
C LEU A 32 1.19 -7.53 8.15
N ALA A 33 1.55 -8.69 8.71
CA ALA A 33 2.48 -9.61 8.05
C ALA A 33 1.90 -10.17 6.73
N LEU A 34 0.59 -10.43 6.69
CA LEU A 34 -0.13 -10.80 5.48
C LEU A 34 -0.28 -9.64 4.49
N CYS A 35 -0.40 -8.40 4.96
CA CYS A 35 -0.49 -7.23 4.09
C CYS A 35 0.77 -7.09 3.24
N ASN A 36 1.96 -7.23 3.83
CA ASN A 36 3.20 -7.25 3.05
C ASN A 36 3.16 -8.34 2.00
N LEU A 37 2.86 -9.59 2.38
CA LEU A 37 2.79 -10.71 1.43
C LEU A 37 1.78 -10.47 0.29
N ILE A 38 0.64 -9.84 0.57
CA ILE A 38 -0.39 -9.55 -0.43
C ILE A 38 0.07 -8.45 -1.38
N TRP A 39 0.64 -7.37 -0.85
CA TRP A 39 1.19 -6.28 -1.65
C TRP A 39 2.37 -6.75 -2.50
N ASP A 40 3.29 -7.53 -1.93
CA ASP A 40 4.43 -8.13 -2.63
C ASP A 40 3.96 -8.99 -3.82
N LYS A 41 2.91 -9.79 -3.61
CA LYS A 41 2.32 -10.59 -4.70
C LYS A 41 1.66 -9.72 -5.76
N LEU A 42 0.90 -8.69 -5.37
CA LEU A 42 0.24 -7.80 -6.33
C LEU A 42 1.26 -7.01 -7.16
N GLU A 43 2.30 -6.45 -6.53
CA GLU A 43 3.41 -5.77 -7.22
C GLU A 43 4.13 -6.73 -8.18
N GLY A 44 4.33 -8.00 -7.78
CA GLY A 44 4.98 -9.01 -8.60
C GLY A 44 4.17 -9.43 -9.84
N GLU A 45 2.85 -9.57 -9.68
CA GLU A 45 1.91 -9.93 -10.76
C GLU A 45 1.61 -8.75 -11.69
N ARG A 46 1.60 -7.52 -11.16
CA ARG A 46 1.20 -6.29 -11.87
C ARG A 46 2.37 -5.34 -12.08
N LYS A 47 3.41 -5.84 -12.76
CA LYS A 47 4.57 -5.02 -13.19
C LYS A 47 4.21 -3.91 -14.19
N ASP A 48 3.01 -3.97 -14.75
CA ASP A 48 2.42 -2.94 -15.61
C ASP A 48 1.88 -1.73 -14.83
N CYS A 49 1.82 -1.81 -13.49
CA CYS A 49 1.31 -0.75 -12.64
C CYS A 49 2.42 -0.11 -11.79
N THR A 50 2.29 1.19 -11.56
CA THR A 50 3.01 1.87 -10.47
C THR A 50 2.12 1.87 -9.22
N PHE A 51 2.67 1.47 -8.09
CA PHE A 51 1.97 1.42 -6.80
C PHE A 51 2.37 2.62 -5.96
N VAL A 52 1.39 3.36 -5.45
CA VAL A 52 1.59 4.49 -4.55
C VAL A 52 0.89 4.20 -3.23
N TYR A 53 1.66 4.22 -2.14
CA TYR A 53 1.17 3.92 -0.80
C TYR A 53 1.14 5.19 0.06
N LEU A 54 -0.01 5.49 0.64
CA LEU A 54 -0.11 6.47 1.74
C LEU A 54 -0.23 5.70 3.05
N THR A 55 0.79 5.79 3.92
CA THR A 55 0.78 5.07 5.20
C THR A 55 1.50 5.84 6.30
N HIS A 56 1.03 5.67 7.54
CA HIS A 56 1.74 6.08 8.75
C HIS A 56 2.70 5.00 9.27
N ASN A 57 2.63 3.78 8.72
CA ASN A 57 3.47 2.68 9.13
C ASN A 57 4.87 2.78 8.50
N VAL A 58 5.81 3.35 9.23
CA VAL A 58 7.21 3.50 8.79
C VAL A 58 7.84 2.15 8.45
N ASN A 59 7.54 1.08 9.20
CA ASN A 59 8.09 -0.25 8.93
C ASN A 59 7.61 -0.83 7.59
N PHE A 60 6.39 -0.48 7.14
CA PHE A 60 5.90 -0.81 5.81
C PHE A 60 6.59 0.03 4.74
N ALA A 61 6.75 1.33 4.96
CA ALA A 61 7.40 2.21 3.99
C ALA A 61 8.84 1.76 3.72
N VAL A 62 9.62 1.47 4.78
CA VAL A 62 11.02 1.03 4.63
C VAL A 62 11.16 -0.40 4.08
N SER A 63 10.11 -1.23 4.11
CA SER A 63 10.17 -2.57 3.51
C SER A 63 10.16 -2.53 1.98
N ARG A 64 9.71 -1.41 1.38
CA ARG A 64 9.69 -1.18 -0.06
C ARG A 64 11.04 -0.66 -0.56
N ILE A 65 12.04 -1.54 -0.59
CA ILE A 65 13.46 -1.21 -0.86
C ILE A 65 13.74 -0.44 -2.16
N ASN A 66 12.85 -0.54 -3.16
CA ASN A 66 12.99 0.11 -4.47
C ASN A 66 11.96 1.24 -4.68
N ALA A 67 11.28 1.69 -3.62
CA ALA A 67 10.29 2.75 -3.70
C ALA A 67 10.92 4.12 -3.39
N GLU A 68 10.36 5.17 -4.00
CA GLU A 68 10.57 6.55 -3.58
C GLU A 68 9.69 6.82 -2.34
N ILE A 69 10.30 7.28 -1.24
CA ILE A 69 9.60 7.56 0.01
C ILE A 69 9.52 9.07 0.21
N ILE A 70 8.30 9.59 0.22
CA ILE A 70 8.01 10.99 0.52
C ILE A 70 7.41 11.06 1.92
N ILE A 71 8.09 11.77 2.83
CA ILE A 71 7.62 11.96 4.22
C ILE A 71 6.96 13.33 4.31
N GLN A 72 5.66 13.34 4.60
CA GLN A 72 4.96 14.58 4.92
C GLN A 72 5.35 15.02 6.34
N GLN A 73 5.95 16.20 6.46
CA GLN A 73 6.24 16.84 7.74
C GLN A 73 5.12 17.85 8.06
N GLU A 74 4.69 17.93 9.33
CA GLU A 74 3.85 19.04 9.78
C GLU A 74 4.71 20.31 9.83
N GLY A 75 4.60 21.15 8.81
CA GLY A 75 5.35 22.40 8.75
C GLY A 75 5.34 23.05 7.37
N ASP A 76 4.16 23.46 6.91
CA ASP A 76 3.98 24.59 5.99
C ASP A 76 2.64 25.23 6.36
N ILE A 77 2.72 26.29 7.18
CA ILE A 77 1.63 27.24 7.42
C ILE A 77 1.83 28.41 6.47
#